data_AF-A0ABD0PXJ5-F1
#
_entry.id   AF-A0ABD0PXJ5-F1
#
_cell.length_a   1.000
_cell.length_b   1.000
_cell.length_c   1.000
_cell.angle_alpha   90.00
_cell.angle_beta   90.00
_cell.angle_gamma   90.00
#
_symmetry.space_group_name_H-M   'P 1'
#
loop_
_entity.id
_entity.type
_entity.pdbx_description
1 polymer ?
#
loop_
_entity_poly.entity_id
_entity_poly.type
_entity_poly.pdbx_seq_one_letter_code
_entity_poly.pdbx_strand_id
1 'polypeptide(L)'
;MKKFERLYEGTATQGNPTLLNEIYTELYITESESGEISNEHEVRQIETQSRRAATEDTAIKCHDIFRPLPGQDKAIRTVLTKGVAGIGKTVSVQKFILDWAEGKENQDIQLIFPLPYTHFLILQTNIKREKDYEKK
;
A
#
# COMPACT_ATOMS: atom_id res chain seq x y z
N MET A 1 7.70 -14.08 -9.27
CA MET A 1 6.53 -14.32 -8.40
C MET A 1 6.87 -14.82 -7.01
N LYS A 2 7.76 -15.82 -6.82
CA LYS A 2 8.15 -16.39 -5.50
C LYS A 2 8.49 -15.38 -4.38
N LYS A 3 8.83 -14.14 -4.72
CA LYS A 3 9.16 -13.06 -3.77
C LYS A 3 7.95 -12.51 -3.00
N PHE A 4 6.74 -12.56 -3.58
CA PHE A 4 5.51 -12.04 -2.95
C PHE A 4 4.67 -13.13 -2.27
N GLU A 5 4.99 -14.39 -2.57
CA GLU A 5 4.32 -15.57 -2.03
C GLU A 5 4.62 -15.78 -0.54
N ARG A 6 5.76 -15.27 -0.05
CA ARG A 6 6.32 -15.59 1.27
C ARG A 6 6.52 -14.35 2.12
N LEU A 7 6.05 -14.40 3.37
CA LEU A 7 6.32 -13.39 4.39
C LEU A 7 7.24 -13.99 5.48
N TYR A 8 8.13 -13.17 6.03
CA TYR A 8 8.91 -13.53 7.21
C TYR A 8 8.21 -12.98 8.44
N GLU A 9 7.82 -13.86 9.37
CA GLU A 9 7.22 -13.47 10.64
C GLU A 9 8.31 -13.11 11.66
N GLY A 10 8.25 -11.90 12.22
CA GLY A 10 9.18 -11.43 13.28
C GLY A 10 10.51 -10.82 12.78
N THR A 11 11.38 -10.44 13.73
CA THR A 11 12.73 -9.89 13.47
C THR A 11 13.79 -10.97 13.25
N ALA A 12 13.42 -12.24 13.34
CA ALA A 12 14.37 -13.34 13.26
C ALA A 12 14.74 -13.60 11.79
N THR A 13 16.02 -13.48 11.49
CA THR A 13 16.69 -13.95 10.27
C THR A 13 16.58 -15.49 10.06
N GLN A 14 15.70 -16.16 10.81
CA GLN A 14 15.64 -17.62 10.96
C GLN A 14 14.20 -18.15 11.13
N GLY A 15 13.18 -17.42 10.66
CA GLY A 15 11.80 -17.93 10.56
C GLY A 15 11.55 -18.65 9.24
N ASN A 16 10.87 -19.80 9.27
CA ASN A 16 10.38 -20.43 8.05
C ASN A 16 9.41 -19.46 7.35
N PRO A 17 9.55 -19.24 6.03
CA PRO A 17 8.64 -18.35 5.32
C PRO A 17 7.23 -18.95 5.29
N THR A 18 6.25 -18.21 5.78
CA THR A 18 4.82 -18.59 5.72
C THR A 18 4.21 -18.06 4.42
N LEU A 19 3.27 -18.80 3.84
CA LEU A 19 2.58 -18.37 2.64
C LEU A 19 1.67 -17.19 2.95
N LEU A 20 1.78 -16.12 2.17
CA LEU A 20 0.97 -14.91 2.37
C LEU A 20 -0.53 -15.24 2.35
N ASN A 21 -0.95 -16.14 1.47
CA ASN A 21 -2.35 -16.57 1.37
C ASN A 21 -2.89 -17.27 2.62
N GLU A 22 -2.04 -17.87 3.46
CA GLU A 22 -2.45 -18.56 4.68
C GLU A 22 -2.67 -17.61 5.87
N ILE A 23 -1.99 -16.45 5.85
CA ILE A 23 -1.99 -15.49 6.96
C ILE A 23 -2.68 -14.16 6.62
N TYR A 24 -3.00 -13.93 5.34
CA TYR A 24 -3.59 -12.67 4.91
C TYR A 24 -5.02 -12.54 5.44
N THR A 25 -5.25 -11.45 6.19
CA THR A 25 -6.57 -11.00 6.59
C THR A 25 -6.94 -9.79 5.75
N GLU A 26 -8.16 -9.78 5.19
CA GLU A 26 -8.64 -8.64 4.40
C GLU A 26 -8.67 -7.37 5.25
N LEU A 27 -8.08 -6.30 4.71
CA LEU A 27 -8.13 -4.99 5.35
C LEU A 27 -9.44 -4.27 4.99
N TYR A 28 -10.00 -3.56 5.97
CA TYR A 28 -11.06 -2.60 5.74
C TYR A 28 -10.47 -1.32 5.15
N ILE A 29 -10.67 -1.11 3.85
CA ILE A 29 -10.18 0.07 3.12
C ILE A 29 -11.37 0.97 2.81
N THR A 30 -11.21 2.26 3.04
CA THR A 30 -12.23 3.29 2.75
C THR A 30 -11.63 4.40 1.91
N GLU A 31 -12.47 5.16 1.20
CA GLU A 31 -12.05 6.39 0.52
C GLU A 31 -11.73 7.46 1.58
N SER A 32 -10.59 8.14 1.45
CA SER A 32 -10.31 9.32 2.26
C SER A 32 -10.83 10.57 1.55
N GLU A 33 -11.62 11.38 2.24
CA GLU A 33 -12.09 12.67 1.72
C GLU A 33 -10.90 13.61 1.39
N SER A 34 -10.88 14.08 0.14
CA SER A 34 -10.09 15.19 -0.43
C SER A 34 -8.65 15.39 0.06
N GLY A 35 -7.67 15.07 -0.80
CA GLY A 35 -6.59 15.95 -1.31
C GLY A 35 -5.67 16.79 -0.40
N GLU A 36 -6.07 17.15 0.81
CA GLU A 36 -5.27 17.96 1.72
C GLU A 36 -4.33 17.08 2.53
N ILE A 37 -3.05 17.43 2.47
CA ILE A 37 -2.03 16.95 3.38
C ILE A 37 -2.27 17.69 4.69
N SER A 38 -3.22 17.21 5.51
CA SER A 38 -3.41 17.72 6.86
C SER A 38 -2.13 17.47 7.66
N ASN A 39 -1.54 18.55 8.19
CA ASN A 39 -0.31 18.52 9.01
C ASN A 39 -0.58 18.00 10.45
N GLU A 40 -1.78 17.52 10.75
CA GLU A 40 -2.10 16.95 12.06
C GLU A 40 -1.60 15.51 12.19
N HIS A 41 -1.27 15.10 13.43
CA HIS A 41 -0.87 13.72 13.72
C HIS A 41 -1.93 12.72 13.26
N GLU A 42 -1.51 11.70 12.51
CA GLU A 42 -2.39 10.68 11.90
C GLU A 42 -3.34 10.02 12.91
N VAL A 43 -2.91 9.86 14.18
CA VAL A 43 -3.73 9.31 15.26
C VAL A 43 -4.99 10.15 15.51
N ARG A 44 -4.87 11.48 15.51
CA ARG A 44 -5.98 12.40 15.77
C ARG A 44 -6.99 12.41 14.63
N GLN A 45 -6.52 12.21 13.40
CA GLN A 45 -7.39 12.08 12.21
C GLN A 45 -8.20 10.77 12.29
N ILE A 46 -7.57 9.67 12.67
CA ILE A 46 -8.23 8.36 12.82
C ILE A 46 -9.26 8.39 13.95
N GLU A 47 -8.95 8.98 15.10
CA GLU A 47 -9.93 9.13 16.18
C GLU A 47 -11.12 10.00 15.77
N THR A 48 -10.87 11.05 14.97
CA THR A 48 -11.93 11.96 14.49
C THR A 48 -12.80 11.30 13.42
N GLN A 49 -12.23 10.56 12.48
CA GLN A 49 -12.97 9.77 11.49
C GLN A 49 -13.69 8.57 12.13
N SER A 50 -13.05 7.83 13.04
CA SER A 50 -13.68 6.73 13.79
C SER A 50 -14.89 7.19 14.62
N ARG A 51 -14.89 8.44 15.11
CA ARG A 51 -16.02 9.04 15.84
C ARG A 51 -17.16 9.49 14.91
N ARG A 52 -16.85 9.81 13.65
CA ARG A 52 -17.86 10.07 12.60
C ARG A 52 -18.31 8.72 12.05
N ALA A 53 -19.12 8.03 12.84
CA ALA A 53 -19.97 6.89 12.53
C ALA A 53 -19.60 5.99 11.31
N ALA A 54 -19.42 4.69 11.59
CA ALA A 54 -19.32 3.58 10.65
C ALA A 54 -20.55 3.36 9.72
N THR A 55 -21.32 4.41 9.43
CA THR A 55 -22.58 4.37 8.69
C THR A 55 -22.51 4.97 7.28
N GLU A 56 -21.42 5.64 6.88
CA GLU A 56 -21.33 6.31 5.56
C GLU A 56 -20.09 5.97 4.73
N ASP A 57 -19.07 5.30 5.29
CA ASP A 57 -17.87 4.95 4.53
C ASP A 57 -18.14 3.78 3.58
N THR A 58 -17.93 4.00 2.29
CA THR A 58 -17.99 2.94 1.29
C THR A 58 -16.74 2.07 1.41
N ALA A 59 -16.92 0.83 1.87
CA ALA A 59 -15.84 -0.15 1.91
C ALA A 59 -15.35 -0.49 0.50
N ILE A 60 -14.05 -0.42 0.29
CA ILE A 60 -13.38 -0.69 -0.99
C ILE A 60 -12.62 -2.00 -0.87
N LYS A 61 -12.86 -2.94 -1.79
CA LYS A 61 -12.05 -4.15 -1.87
C LYS A 61 -10.69 -3.84 -2.47
N CYS A 62 -9.64 -4.54 -2.02
CA CYS A 62 -8.28 -4.30 -2.50
C CYS A 62 -8.13 -4.49 -4.02
N HIS A 63 -8.86 -5.42 -4.64
CA HIS A 63 -8.85 -5.61 -6.10
C HIS A 63 -9.64 -4.53 -6.86
N ASP A 64 -10.51 -3.77 -6.18
CA ASP A 64 -11.36 -2.73 -6.77
C ASP A 64 -10.73 -1.33 -6.66
N ILE A 65 -9.52 -1.17 -6.11
CA ILE A 65 -8.91 0.15 -5.81
C ILE A 65 -8.73 1.08 -7.02
N PHE A 66 -8.72 0.53 -8.25
CA PHE A 66 -8.64 1.31 -9.50
C PHE A 66 -10.00 1.45 -10.19
N ARG A 67 -11.04 0.80 -9.67
CA ARG A 67 -12.39 0.91 -10.23
C ARG A 67 -13.04 2.22 -9.77
N PRO A 68 -13.78 2.91 -10.65
CA PRO A 68 -14.50 4.11 -10.25
C PRO A 68 -15.49 3.80 -9.12
N LEU A 69 -15.55 4.68 -8.12
CA LEU A 69 -16.55 4.60 -7.06
C LEU A 69 -17.95 5.00 -7.56
N PRO A 70 -19.03 4.59 -6.88
CA PRO A 70 -20.38 5.02 -7.25
C PRO A 70 -20.48 6.54 -7.38
N GLY A 71 -20.90 7.03 -8.55
CA GLY A 71 -21.00 8.48 -8.83
C GLY A 71 -19.74 9.11 -9.42
N GLN A 72 -18.63 8.37 -9.55
CA GLN A 72 -17.44 8.81 -10.30
C GLN A 72 -17.40 8.15 -11.68
N ASP A 73 -17.37 8.95 -12.74
CA ASP A 73 -17.25 8.47 -14.13
C ASP A 73 -15.78 8.44 -14.62
N LYS A 74 -14.87 9.03 -13.83
CA LYS A 74 -13.45 9.10 -14.19
C LYS A 74 -12.70 7.86 -13.72
N ALA A 75 -11.89 7.30 -14.61
CA ALA A 75 -10.98 6.22 -14.26
C ALA A 75 -9.93 6.67 -13.22
N ILE A 76 -9.73 5.86 -12.18
CA ILE A 76 -8.71 6.08 -11.15
C ILE A 76 -7.35 5.66 -11.73
N ARG A 77 -6.41 6.59 -11.77
CA ARG A 77 -5.03 6.35 -12.26
C ARG A 77 -4.00 6.20 -11.15
N THR A 78 -4.30 6.74 -9.97
CA THR A 78 -3.37 6.83 -8.85
C THR A 78 -4.11 6.58 -7.55
N VAL A 79 -3.54 5.72 -6.70
CA VAL A 79 -4.06 5.41 -5.37
C VAL A 79 -2.95 5.66 -4.35
N LEU A 80 -3.29 6.32 -3.23
CA LEU A 80 -2.39 6.49 -2.09
C LEU A 80 -3.04 5.88 -0.85
N THR A 81 -2.50 4.75 -0.38
CA THR A 81 -2.98 4.11 0.85
C THR A 81 -2.40 4.82 2.07
N LYS A 82 -3.27 5.44 2.88
CA LYS A 82 -2.91 6.06 4.16
C LYS A 82 -3.32 5.15 5.32
N GLY A 83 -2.65 5.30 6.47
CA GLY A 83 -2.97 4.54 7.69
C GLY A 83 -1.75 4.43 8.61
N VAL A 84 -1.97 3.98 9.85
CA VAL A 84 -0.90 3.88 10.86
C VAL A 84 0.19 2.88 10.48
N ALA A 85 1.36 3.02 11.11
CA ALA A 85 2.43 2.04 11.02
C ALA A 85 1.93 0.65 11.43
N GLY A 86 2.37 -0.40 10.73
CA GLY A 86 1.99 -1.78 11.03
C GLY A 86 0.60 -2.22 10.56
N ILE A 87 -0.27 -1.33 10.08
CA ILE A 87 -1.66 -1.68 9.68
C ILE A 87 -1.78 -2.59 8.44
N GLY A 88 -0.67 -2.91 7.78
CA GLY A 88 -0.66 -3.83 6.63
C GLY A 88 -0.59 -3.18 5.25
N LYS A 89 -0.34 -1.87 5.12
CA LYS A 89 -0.22 -1.16 3.81
C LYS A 89 0.69 -1.89 2.81
N THR A 90 1.91 -2.25 3.23
CA THR A 90 2.86 -2.97 2.37
C THR A 90 2.37 -4.37 2.04
N VAL A 91 1.77 -5.07 3.00
CA VAL A 91 1.26 -6.44 2.84
C VAL A 91 0.09 -6.47 1.85
N SER A 92 -0.79 -5.46 1.85
CA SER A 92 -1.87 -5.34 0.86
C SER A 92 -1.34 -5.16 -0.56
N VAL A 93 -0.27 -4.37 -0.76
CA VAL A 93 0.37 -4.25 -2.09
C VAL A 93 0.95 -5.59 -2.53
N GLN A 94 1.60 -6.33 -1.62
CA GLN A 94 2.13 -7.65 -1.93
C GLN A 94 1.01 -8.64 -2.28
N LYS A 95 -0.11 -8.60 -1.56
CA LYS A 95 -1.29 -9.43 -1.81
C LYS A 95 -1.93 -9.13 -3.16
N PHE A 96 -2.11 -7.85 -3.49
CA PHE A 96 -2.59 -7.42 -4.81
C PHE A 96 -1.72 -7.99 -5.94
N ILE A 97 -0.39 -7.87 -5.82
CA ILE A 97 0.54 -8.41 -6.80
C ILE A 97 0.46 -9.95 -6.88
N LEU A 98 0.28 -10.62 -5.75
CA LEU A 98 0.17 -12.08 -5.68
C LEU A 98 -1.11 -12.59 -6.35
N ASP A 99 -2.26 -11.97 -6.07
CA ASP A 99 -3.53 -12.37 -6.68
C ASP A 99 -3.55 -12.11 -8.19
N TRP A 100 -2.96 -10.99 -8.64
CA TRP A 100 -2.72 -10.72 -10.05
C TRP A 100 -1.82 -11.79 -10.69
N ALA A 101 -0.71 -12.13 -10.03
CA ALA A 101 0.26 -13.12 -10.48
C ALA A 101 -0.32 -14.53 -10.64
N GLU A 102 -1.26 -14.89 -9.78
CA GLU A 102 -1.95 -16.18 -9.76
C GLU A 102 -3.15 -16.22 -10.73
N GLY A 103 -3.45 -15.12 -11.42
CA GLY A 103 -4.56 -15.06 -12.38
C GLY A 103 -5.93 -14.87 -11.73
N LYS A 104 -6.00 -14.55 -10.44
CA LYS A 104 -7.26 -14.50 -9.67
C LYS A 104 -8.02 -13.21 -9.93
N GLU A 105 -7.32 -12.09 -9.90
CA GLU A 105 -7.90 -10.74 -9.96
C GLU A 105 -7.09 -9.83 -10.88
N ASN A 106 -7.66 -8.68 -11.25
CA ASN A 106 -6.99 -7.59 -11.97
C ASN A 106 -6.30 -7.99 -13.29
N GLN A 107 -6.85 -8.97 -14.01
CA GLN A 107 -6.28 -9.46 -15.29
C GLN A 107 -6.42 -8.46 -16.45
N ASP A 108 -7.14 -7.36 -16.24
CA ASP A 108 -7.12 -6.17 -17.09
C ASP A 108 -5.75 -5.46 -17.07
N ILE A 109 -4.95 -5.68 -16.01
CA ILE A 109 -3.59 -5.15 -15.89
C ILE A 109 -2.61 -6.09 -16.59
N GLN A 110 -1.99 -5.61 -17.66
CA GLN A 110 -1.03 -6.40 -18.45
C GLN A 110 0.32 -6.59 -17.74
N LEU A 111 0.77 -5.59 -16.99
CA LEU A 111 2.10 -5.55 -16.38
C LEU A 111 2.06 -4.82 -15.04
N ILE A 112 2.77 -5.35 -14.04
CA ILE A 112 3.01 -4.69 -12.76
C ILE A 112 4.51 -4.58 -12.49
N PHE A 113 4.96 -3.37 -12.13
CA PHE A 113 6.34 -3.09 -11.73
C PHE A 113 6.40 -2.67 -10.26
N PRO A 114 6.74 -3.59 -9.33
CA PRO A 114 6.89 -3.26 -7.93
C PRO A 114 8.14 -2.40 -7.71
N LEU A 115 7.98 -1.19 -7.17
CA LEU A 115 9.07 -0.24 -6.90
C LEU A 115 9.25 -0.03 -5.39
N PRO A 116 10.19 -0.72 -4.74
CA PRO A 116 10.48 -0.51 -3.31
C PRO A 116 11.07 0.89 -3.07
N TYR A 117 10.54 1.60 -2.08
CA TYR A 117 11.05 2.93 -1.70
C TYR A 117 12.53 2.93 -1.29
N THR A 118 13.03 1.80 -0.78
CA THR A 118 14.46 1.62 -0.46
C THR A 118 15.36 1.89 -1.65
N HIS A 119 14.94 1.53 -2.86
CA HIS A 119 15.72 1.80 -4.07
C HIS A 119 15.83 3.31 -4.33
N PHE A 120 14.74 4.05 -4.12
CA PHE A 120 14.74 5.50 -4.24
C PHE A 120 15.61 6.18 -3.16
N LEU A 121 15.52 5.72 -1.90
CA LEU A 121 16.36 6.24 -0.82
C LEU A 121 17.86 6.05 -1.12
N ILE A 122 18.25 4.90 -1.69
CA ILE A 122 19.64 4.63 -2.08
C ILE A 122 20.08 5.59 -3.20
N LEU A 123 19.25 5.80 -4.22
CA LEU A 123 19.58 6.74 -5.30
C LEU A 123 19.72 8.18 -4.78
N GLN A 124 18.80 8.63 -3.91
CA GLN A 124 18.85 9.96 -3.29
C GLN A 124 20.10 10.16 -2.43
N THR A 125 20.48 9.14 -1.64
CA THR A 125 21.69 9.20 -0.82
C THR A 125 22.97 9.18 -1.65
N ASN A 126 23.01 8.46 -2.77
CA ASN A 126 24.15 8.46 -3.69
C ASN A 126 24.32 9.83 -4.38
N ILE A 127 23.23 10.42 -4.87
CA ILE A 127 23.24 11.74 -5.52
C ILE A 127 23.66 12.84 -4.54
N LYS A 128 23.24 12.76 -3.27
CA LYS A 128 23.69 13.70 -2.23
C LYS A 128 25.18 13.59 -1.98
N ARG A 129 25.70 12.36 -1.84
CA ARG A 129 27.14 12.12 -1.63
C ARG A 129 27.99 12.66 -2.77
N GLU A 130 27.59 12.43 -4.02
CA GLU A 130 28.33 12.91 -5.20
C GLU A 130 28.42 14.44 -5.24
N LYS A 131 27.32 15.14 -4.91
CA LYS A 131 27.31 16.61 -4.79
C LYS A 131 28.17 17.15 -3.65
N ASP A 132 28.34 16.38 -2.58
CA ASP A 132 29.22 16.74 -1.46
C ASP A 132 30.71 16.54 -1.80
N TYR A 133 31.03 15.60 -2.70
CA TYR A 133 32.39 15.41 -3.23
C TYR A 133 32.80 16.50 -4.23
N GLU A 134 31.88 16.99 -5.09
CA GLU A 134 32.19 18.05 -6.07
C GLU A 134 32.30 19.46 -5.44
N LYS A 135 31.89 19.63 -4.17
CA LYS A 135 31.97 20.90 -3.44
C LYS A 135 33.21 21.03 -2.54
N LYS A 136 34.16 20.10 -2.64
CA LYS A 136 35.38 20.07 -1.83
C LYS A 136 36.61 20.24 -2.72
#